data_AF-A0A6J4LTU3-F1
#
_entry.id   AF-A0A6J4LTU3-F1
#
_cell.length_a   1.000
_cell.length_b   1.000
_cell.length_c   1.000
_cell.angle_alpha   90.00
_cell.angle_beta   90.00
_cell.angle_gamma   90.00
#
_symmetry.space_group_name_H-M   'P 1'
#
loop_
_entity.id
_entity.type
_entity.pdbx_description
1 polymer ?
#
loop_
_entity_poly.entity_id
_entity_poly.type
_entity_poly.pdbx_seq_one_letter_code
_entity_poly.pdbx_strand_id
1 'polypeptide(L)'
;MLRRAVSLLAALAFPLALGAQAPSRTVRSTPYTQTISINPLGLPFGFFSGEYEFSPTGTGGLTLGVGGTYATGYFEEEDEDESRDAWVEGKVLYYPGEVPLRGFAVGLTLGYHNARNDGGDLFTPGGVVRSEGAPTVGVLLDYNWLIGARRRFLVGTGIGARRVLKDVDAGSPLDQVYPDGRLQIGLAF
;
A
#
# COMPACT_ATOMS: atom_id res chain seq x y z
N MET A 1 -5.00 16.04 -52.42
CA MET A 1 -4.60 17.01 -51.37
C MET A 1 -4.90 16.37 -50.01
N LEU A 2 -4.04 16.25 -49.00
CA LEU A 2 -2.60 16.29 -48.80
C LEU A 2 -2.39 15.45 -47.52
N ARG A 3 -1.57 14.41 -47.58
CA ARG A 3 -1.24 13.47 -46.49
C ARG A 3 -0.52 14.20 -45.36
N ARG A 4 -0.83 13.91 -44.07
CA ARG A 4 0.07 14.19 -42.94
C ARG A 4 0.00 13.07 -41.89
N ALA A 5 0.84 12.07 -42.09
CA ALA A 5 1.45 11.28 -41.04
C ALA A 5 2.81 11.92 -40.76
N VAL A 6 3.11 12.25 -39.50
CA VAL A 6 4.49 12.54 -39.07
C VAL A 6 4.71 11.85 -37.73
N SER A 7 5.44 10.75 -37.82
CA SER A 7 6.06 10.02 -36.73
C SER A 7 7.11 10.89 -36.03
N LEU A 8 7.15 10.88 -34.70
CA LEU A 8 8.34 11.25 -33.94
C LEU A 8 8.74 10.08 -33.05
N LEU A 9 9.48 9.17 -33.67
CA LEU A 9 10.25 8.12 -33.02
C LEU A 9 11.67 8.69 -32.86
N ALA A 10 11.98 9.27 -31.70
CA ALA A 10 13.34 9.69 -31.37
C ALA A 10 13.91 8.72 -30.33
N ALA A 11 14.63 7.72 -30.86
CA ALA A 11 15.46 6.82 -30.09
C ALA A 11 16.63 7.59 -29.45
N LEU A 12 16.65 7.67 -28.12
CA LEU A 12 17.84 8.02 -27.36
C LEU A 12 18.44 6.72 -26.80
N ALA A 13 19.28 6.09 -27.63
CA ALA A 13 20.18 5.04 -27.21
C ALA A 13 21.44 5.67 -26.62
N PHE A 14 21.55 5.68 -25.29
CA PHE A 14 22.81 5.91 -24.58
C PHE A 14 23.26 4.58 -23.95
N PRO A 15 24.29 3.90 -24.47
CA PRO A 15 24.92 2.80 -23.76
C PRO A 15 25.98 3.40 -22.83
N LEU A 16 25.56 3.84 -21.63
CA LEU A 16 26.51 4.02 -20.54
C LEU A 16 26.81 2.65 -19.95
N ALA A 17 27.79 1.96 -20.55
CA ALA A 17 28.45 0.83 -19.93
C ALA A 17 29.31 1.34 -18.76
N LEU A 18 28.66 1.76 -17.67
CA LEU A 18 29.33 1.76 -16.37
C LEU A 18 29.50 0.31 -15.97
N GLY A 19 30.74 -0.18 -16.06
CA GLY A 19 31.18 -1.35 -15.34
C GLY A 19 31.08 -1.07 -13.84
N ALA A 20 29.87 -1.23 -13.28
CA ALA A 20 29.69 -1.35 -11.86
C ALA A 20 30.41 -2.64 -11.45
N GLN A 21 31.63 -2.50 -10.94
CA GLN A 21 32.23 -3.54 -10.12
C GLN A 21 31.26 -3.75 -8.97
N ALA A 22 30.40 -4.77 -9.09
CA ALA A 22 29.53 -5.16 -8.00
C ALA A 22 30.45 -5.48 -6.84
N PRO A 23 30.46 -4.70 -5.74
CA PRO A 23 31.08 -5.19 -4.54
C PRO A 23 30.44 -6.55 -4.28
N SER A 24 31.25 -7.58 -4.00
CA SER A 24 30.79 -8.85 -3.45
C SER A 24 30.12 -8.55 -2.12
N ARG A 25 28.90 -8.03 -2.19
CA ARG A 25 28.04 -7.74 -1.07
C ARG A 25 27.70 -9.14 -0.61
N THR A 26 28.35 -9.57 0.47
CA THR A 26 27.82 -10.64 1.31
C THR A 26 26.45 -10.13 1.73
N VAL A 27 25.44 -10.51 0.94
CA VAL A 27 24.05 -10.26 1.24
C VAL A 27 23.82 -11.02 2.54
N ARG A 28 23.96 -10.32 3.68
CA ARG A 28 23.65 -10.90 4.98
C ARG A 28 22.17 -11.18 4.94
N SER A 29 21.84 -12.45 4.69
CA SER A 29 20.49 -12.97 4.77
C SER A 29 19.92 -12.58 6.14
N THR A 30 18.67 -12.12 6.13
CA THR A 30 17.93 -12.03 7.39
C THR A 30 17.52 -13.46 7.76
N PRO A 31 17.74 -13.91 9.01
CA PRO A 31 17.29 -15.24 9.42
C PRO A 31 15.76 -15.30 9.56
N TYR A 32 15.08 -14.16 9.58
CA TYR A 32 13.64 -14.05 9.78
C TYR A 32 12.91 -14.21 8.46
N THR A 33 11.80 -14.95 8.51
CA THR A 33 10.96 -15.21 7.35
C THR A 33 9.59 -14.57 7.51
N GLN A 34 9.29 -14.01 8.67
CA GLN A 34 7.98 -13.44 8.98
C GLN A 34 8.15 -12.08 9.64
N THR A 35 7.20 -11.18 9.40
CA THR A 35 7.05 -9.92 10.12
C THR A 35 5.61 -9.69 10.51
N ILE A 36 5.42 -9.05 11.66
CA ILE A 36 4.16 -8.42 12.06
C ILE A 36 4.42 -6.95 12.35
N SER A 37 3.57 -6.06 11.85
CA SER A 37 3.74 -4.62 12.01
C SER A 37 2.40 -3.91 12.18
N ILE A 38 2.46 -2.71 12.74
CA ILE A 38 1.32 -1.78 12.89
C ILE A 38 1.74 -0.36 12.48
N ASN A 39 0.77 0.52 12.22
CA ASN A 39 1.02 1.96 12.09
C ASN A 39 0.71 2.71 13.38
N PRO A 40 1.70 2.98 14.25
CA PRO A 40 1.43 3.68 15.51
C PRO A 40 1.13 5.17 15.31
N LEU A 41 1.53 5.77 14.18
CA LEU A 41 1.24 7.18 13.91
C LEU A 41 -0.21 7.42 13.56
N GLY A 42 -0.94 6.41 13.07
CA GLY A 42 -2.36 6.51 12.76
C GLY A 42 -3.26 6.56 14.00
N LEU A 43 -2.81 5.97 15.12
CA LEU A 43 -3.66 5.76 16.31
C LEU A 43 -4.27 7.06 16.87
N PRO A 44 -3.54 8.19 17.01
CA PRO A 44 -4.12 9.44 17.50
C PRO A 44 -5.16 10.05 16.56
N PHE A 45 -5.18 9.63 15.30
CA PHE A 45 -6.08 10.12 14.26
C PHE A 45 -7.22 9.14 13.96
N GLY A 46 -7.41 8.10 14.78
CA GLY A 46 -8.43 7.07 14.53
C GLY A 46 -8.11 6.09 13.40
N PHE A 47 -6.86 6.06 12.93
CA PHE A 47 -6.38 5.12 11.93
C PHE A 47 -5.64 3.94 12.59
N PHE A 48 -6.19 2.75 12.41
CA PHE A 48 -5.61 1.50 12.88
C PHE A 48 -5.19 0.68 11.66
N SER A 49 -3.92 0.34 11.54
CA SER A 49 -3.50 -0.61 10.53
C SER A 49 -2.53 -1.63 11.08
N GLY A 50 -2.58 -2.82 10.50
CA GLY A 50 -1.70 -3.93 10.84
C GLY A 50 -1.42 -4.79 9.62
N GLU A 51 -0.20 -5.32 9.57
CA GLU A 51 0.26 -6.15 8.47
C GLU A 51 1.03 -7.36 8.97
N TYR A 52 0.86 -8.47 8.25
CA TYR A 52 1.67 -9.66 8.35
C TYR A 52 2.31 -9.93 6.99
N GLU A 53 3.61 -10.21 6.97
CA GLU A 53 4.35 -10.53 5.75
C GLU A 53 5.23 -11.76 5.99
N PHE A 54 5.26 -12.64 5.00
CA PHE A 54 5.97 -13.91 5.00
C PHE A 54 6.80 -14.06 3.72
N SER A 55 8.06 -14.47 3.89
CA SER A 55 8.98 -14.82 2.82
C SER A 55 9.07 -16.35 2.69
N PRO A 56 8.48 -16.97 1.66
CA PRO A 56 8.67 -18.39 1.43
C PRO A 56 10.14 -18.70 1.08
N THR A 57 10.62 -19.85 1.54
CA THR A 57 12.00 -20.28 1.28
C THR A 57 12.20 -20.53 -0.22
N GLY A 58 13.30 -20.02 -0.78
CA GLY A 58 13.70 -20.30 -2.17
C GLY A 58 13.04 -19.42 -3.24
N THR A 59 12.34 -18.34 -2.87
CA THR A 59 11.63 -17.47 -3.82
C THR A 59 12.44 -16.28 -4.34
N GLY A 60 13.71 -16.13 -3.94
CA GLY A 60 14.61 -15.13 -4.52
C GLY A 60 14.19 -13.67 -4.29
N GLY A 61 13.50 -13.37 -3.18
CA GLY A 61 13.05 -12.00 -2.87
C GLY A 61 11.55 -11.78 -2.98
N LEU A 62 10.74 -12.81 -3.26
CA LEU A 62 9.28 -12.68 -3.18
C LEU A 62 8.77 -12.88 -1.76
N THR A 63 7.85 -12.02 -1.35
CA THR A 63 7.08 -12.16 -0.11
C THR A 63 5.58 -12.08 -0.38
N LEU A 64 4.82 -12.67 0.51
CA LEU A 64 3.36 -12.65 0.54
C LEU A 64 2.94 -12.01 1.85
N GLY A 65 1.90 -11.17 1.83
CA GLY A 65 1.40 -10.56 3.04
C GLY A 65 -0.10 -10.38 3.03
N VAL A 66 -0.63 -10.09 4.21
CA VAL A 66 -2.01 -9.66 4.42
C VAL A 66 -2.00 -8.48 5.37
N GLY A 67 -2.89 -7.53 5.13
CA GLY A 67 -3.00 -6.35 5.96
C GLY A 67 -4.42 -5.83 5.99
N GLY A 68 -4.68 -4.96 6.95
CA GLY A 68 -5.93 -4.25 7.04
C GLY A 68 -5.73 -2.86 7.62
N THR A 69 -6.62 -1.96 7.24
CA THR A 69 -6.69 -0.61 7.79
C THR A 69 -8.13 -0.31 8.16
N TYR A 70 -8.33 0.29 9.32
CA TYR A 70 -9.61 0.80 9.79
C TYR A 70 -9.42 2.26 10.16
N ALA A 71 -10.27 3.14 9.64
CA ALA A 71 -10.22 4.56 9.89
C ALA A 71 -11.60 5.06 10.32
N THR A 72 -11.62 5.94 11.31
CA THR A 72 -12.82 6.67 11.75
C THR A 72 -12.61 8.16 11.48
N GLY A 73 -13.62 8.84 10.93
CA GLY A 73 -13.56 10.24 10.54
C GLY A 73 -12.95 11.17 11.60
N TYR A 74 -11.90 11.91 11.22
CA TYR A 74 -11.31 13.01 11.99
C TYR A 74 -11.19 14.30 11.17
N PHE A 75 -11.59 14.26 9.89
CA PHE A 75 -11.50 15.39 8.96
C PHE A 75 -12.84 16.11 8.76
N GLU A 76 -13.91 15.65 9.40
CA GLU A 76 -15.21 16.29 9.35
C GLU A 76 -15.30 17.25 10.55
N GLU A 77 -15.50 18.54 10.25
CA GLU A 77 -15.69 19.59 11.24
C GLU A 77 -16.91 19.26 12.13
N GLU A 78 -16.80 19.64 13.40
CA GLU A 78 -17.57 19.33 14.63
C GLU A 78 -19.05 18.87 14.61
N ASP A 79 -19.79 18.78 13.50
CA ASP A 79 -21.22 18.47 13.51
C ASP A 79 -21.75 17.48 12.45
N GLU A 80 -20.94 16.93 11.54
CA GLU A 80 -21.46 16.11 10.43
C GLU A 80 -20.76 14.75 10.29
N ASP A 81 -21.52 13.71 10.67
CA ASP A 81 -21.46 12.31 10.21
C ASP A 81 -20.28 11.41 10.62
N GLU A 82 -20.60 10.19 11.11
CA GLU A 82 -19.61 9.19 11.52
C GLU A 82 -19.10 8.40 10.29
N SER A 83 -18.19 8.98 9.52
CA SER A 83 -17.55 8.28 8.39
C SER A 83 -16.62 7.17 8.89
N ARG A 84 -16.70 5.99 8.23
CA ARG A 84 -15.88 4.82 8.56
C ARG A 84 -15.37 4.15 7.30
N ASP A 85 -14.07 3.88 7.29
CA ASP A 85 -13.39 3.16 6.21
C ASP A 85 -12.70 1.91 6.73
N ALA A 86 -12.95 0.78 6.08
CA ALA A 86 -12.34 -0.49 6.40
C ALA A 86 -11.75 -1.15 5.15
N TRP A 87 -10.48 -1.54 5.25
CA TRP A 87 -9.71 -2.16 4.19
C TRP A 87 -9.17 -3.49 4.67
N VAL A 88 -9.24 -4.50 3.81
CA VAL A 88 -8.50 -5.75 3.97
C VAL A 88 -7.87 -6.11 2.63
N GLU A 89 -6.60 -6.50 2.63
CA GLU A 89 -5.88 -6.79 1.40
C GLU A 89 -4.83 -7.88 1.59
N GLY A 90 -4.60 -8.64 0.52
CA GLY A 90 -3.40 -9.42 0.32
C GLY A 90 -2.40 -8.64 -0.52
N LYS A 91 -1.11 -8.83 -0.27
CA LYS A 91 -0.01 -8.22 -1.04
C LYS A 91 0.99 -9.27 -1.49
N VAL A 92 1.55 -9.06 -2.68
CA VAL A 92 2.71 -9.79 -3.19
C VAL A 92 3.80 -8.76 -3.46
N LEU A 93 4.96 -8.91 -2.83
CA LEU A 93 6.06 -7.98 -2.97
C LEU A 93 7.29 -8.71 -3.52
N TYR A 94 8.03 -8.02 -4.39
CA TYR A 94 9.31 -8.44 -4.91
C TYR A 94 10.39 -7.47 -4.44
N TYR A 95 11.42 -8.00 -3.79
CA TYR A 95 12.60 -7.28 -3.31
C TYR A 95 13.76 -7.47 -4.31
N PRO A 96 14.07 -6.48 -5.17
CA PRO A 96 15.13 -6.63 -6.18
C PRO A 96 16.53 -6.82 -5.60
N GLY A 97 16.71 -6.49 -4.31
CA GLY A 97 17.96 -6.74 -3.59
C GLY A 97 18.13 -8.19 -3.10
N GLU A 98 17.17 -9.08 -3.39
CA GLU A 98 17.13 -10.49 -2.95
C GLU A 98 17.27 -10.67 -1.43
N VAL A 99 16.88 -9.66 -0.67
CA VAL A 99 16.73 -9.73 0.79
C VAL A 99 15.27 -9.54 1.12
N PRO A 100 14.50 -10.62 1.27
CA PRO A 100 13.12 -10.51 1.69
C PRO A 100 12.99 -9.71 3.00
N LEU A 101 11.90 -8.98 3.15
CA LEU A 101 11.56 -8.19 4.34
C LEU A 101 12.52 -7.02 4.64
N ARG A 102 13.50 -6.73 3.77
CA ARG A 102 14.46 -5.64 3.98
C ARG A 102 14.89 -4.96 2.68
N GLY A 103 14.80 -3.64 2.67
CA GLY A 103 15.17 -2.79 1.55
C GLY A 103 13.96 -2.43 0.71
N PHE A 104 14.23 -2.04 -0.53
CA PHE A 104 13.22 -1.65 -1.50
C PHE A 104 12.43 -2.87 -2.03
N ALA A 105 11.12 -2.72 -2.14
CA ALA A 105 10.23 -3.68 -2.75
C ALA A 105 9.20 -3.01 -3.66
N VAL A 106 8.76 -3.76 -4.66
CA VAL A 106 7.66 -3.41 -5.57
C VAL A 106 6.61 -4.49 -5.48
N GLY A 107 5.33 -4.14 -5.49
CA GLY A 107 4.29 -5.14 -5.31
C GLY A 107 2.94 -4.80 -5.88
N LEU A 108 2.08 -5.81 -5.82
CA LEU A 108 0.68 -5.74 -6.19
C LEU A 108 -0.16 -6.05 -4.95
N THR A 109 -1.32 -5.40 -4.87
CA THR A 109 -2.31 -5.69 -3.83
C THR A 109 -3.64 -6.09 -4.45
N LEU A 110 -4.37 -6.96 -3.75
CA LEU A 110 -5.74 -7.35 -4.05
C LEU A 110 -6.51 -7.35 -2.73
N GLY A 111 -7.63 -6.66 -2.68
CA GLY A 111 -8.35 -6.49 -1.43
C GLY A 111 -9.82 -6.20 -1.58
N TYR A 112 -10.41 -5.75 -0.48
CA TYR A 112 -11.78 -5.30 -0.36
C TYR A 112 -11.81 -4.04 0.48
N HIS A 113 -12.55 -3.04 0.01
CA HIS A 113 -12.80 -1.79 0.71
C HIS A 113 -14.27 -1.71 1.08
N ASN A 114 -14.56 -1.33 2.30
CA ASN A 114 -15.89 -0.94 2.75
C ASN A 114 -15.82 0.50 3.26
N ALA A 115 -16.64 1.36 2.68
CA ALA A 115 -16.84 2.73 3.13
C ALA A 115 -18.27 2.88 3.65
N ARG A 116 -18.41 3.61 4.75
CA ARG A 116 -19.69 4.03 5.28
C ARG A 116 -19.68 5.53 5.47
N ASN A 117 -20.68 6.18 4.91
CA ASN A 117 -20.97 7.57 5.20
C ASN A 117 -22.39 7.65 5.79
N ASP A 118 -22.49 8.28 6.95
CA ASP A 118 -23.78 8.71 7.46
C ASP A 118 -24.06 10.04 6.71
N GLY A 119 -25.22 10.19 6.05
CA GLY A 119 -25.47 11.34 5.17
C GLY A 119 -26.65 12.14 5.69
N GLY A 120 -26.48 12.69 6.89
CA GLY A 120 -27.53 13.39 7.62
C GLY A 120 -27.53 14.88 7.31
N ASP A 121 -28.21 15.30 6.24
CA ASP A 121 -28.47 16.72 6.02
C ASP A 121 -29.25 17.27 7.24
N LEU A 122 -28.71 18.28 7.94
CA LEU A 122 -29.26 18.84 9.20
C LEU A 122 -30.73 19.28 9.09
N PHE A 123 -31.22 19.45 7.87
CA PHE A 123 -32.58 19.89 7.54
C PHE A 123 -33.52 18.78 7.02
N THR A 124 -33.04 17.54 6.90
CA THR A 124 -33.84 16.40 6.45
C THR A 124 -33.91 15.32 7.55
N PRO A 125 -34.99 15.27 8.35
CA PRO A 125 -35.16 14.23 9.36
C PRO A 125 -35.15 12.83 8.70
N GLY A 126 -34.10 12.04 8.95
CA GLY A 126 -33.93 10.69 8.41
C GLY A 126 -32.74 10.48 7.48
N GLY A 127 -31.58 11.06 7.79
CA GLY A 127 -30.32 10.89 7.06
C GLY A 127 -30.08 9.46 6.57
N VAL A 128 -29.73 9.32 5.29
CA VAL A 128 -29.57 7.99 4.67
C VAL A 128 -28.16 7.51 4.95
N VAL A 129 -28.02 6.56 5.87
CA VAL A 129 -26.77 5.81 6.06
C VAL A 129 -26.48 5.02 4.79
N ARG A 130 -25.34 5.30 4.15
CA ARG A 130 -24.88 4.57 2.97
C ARG A 130 -23.63 3.76 3.33
N SER A 131 -23.70 2.46 3.12
CA SER A 131 -22.53 1.58 3.19
C SER A 131 -22.36 0.90 1.85
N GLU A 132 -21.17 1.03 1.27
CA GLU A 132 -20.79 0.35 0.06
C GLU A 132 -19.45 -0.34 0.24
N GLY A 133 -19.27 -1.46 -0.45
CA GLY A 133 -17.97 -2.09 -0.50
C GLY A 133 -17.70 -2.76 -1.84
N ALA A 134 -16.43 -2.82 -2.20
CA ALA A 134 -16.00 -3.28 -3.50
C ALA A 134 -14.61 -3.92 -3.45
N PRO A 135 -14.33 -4.89 -4.33
CA PRO A 135 -12.98 -5.43 -4.50
C PRO A 135 -12.04 -4.35 -5.05
N THR A 136 -10.77 -4.43 -4.68
CA THR A 136 -9.74 -3.45 -5.06
C THR A 136 -8.49 -4.14 -5.58
N VAL A 137 -7.79 -3.49 -6.51
CA VAL A 137 -6.46 -3.89 -6.98
C VAL A 137 -5.52 -2.71 -6.89
N GLY A 138 -4.27 -2.94 -6.51
CA GLY A 138 -3.31 -1.85 -6.32
C GLY A 138 -1.88 -2.21 -6.65
N VAL A 139 -1.06 -1.17 -6.61
CA VAL A 139 0.40 -1.24 -6.72
C VAL A 139 1.02 -0.60 -5.49
N LEU A 140 2.16 -1.12 -5.06
CA LEU A 140 2.85 -0.66 -3.85
C LEU A 140 4.36 -0.58 -4.09
N LEU A 141 4.98 0.45 -3.53
CA LEU A 141 6.42 0.62 -3.38
C LEU A 141 6.73 0.70 -1.90
N ASP A 142 7.54 -0.23 -1.40
CA ASP A 142 7.90 -0.32 0.02
C ASP A 142 9.40 -0.15 0.22
N TYR A 143 9.79 0.37 1.39
CA TYR A 143 11.16 0.36 1.87
C TYR A 143 11.20 -0.04 3.35
N ASN A 144 11.83 -1.17 3.64
CA ASN A 144 11.89 -1.76 4.98
C ASN A 144 13.31 -1.76 5.57
N TRP A 145 13.46 -1.23 6.78
CA TRP A 145 14.66 -1.32 7.60
C TRP A 145 14.47 -2.35 8.72
N LEU A 146 15.41 -3.29 8.82
CA LEU A 146 15.54 -4.18 9.98
C LEU A 146 16.68 -3.69 10.87
N ILE A 147 16.34 -3.12 12.02
CA ILE A 147 17.27 -2.47 12.94
C ILE A 147 17.42 -3.23 14.27
N GLY A 148 18.36 -2.75 15.10
CA GLY A 148 18.76 -3.38 16.35
C GLY A 148 19.83 -4.47 16.18
N ALA A 149 20.43 -4.90 17.29
CA ALA A 149 21.54 -5.87 17.30
C ALA A 149 21.17 -7.20 16.62
N ARG A 150 19.92 -7.64 16.81
CA ARG A 150 19.38 -8.86 16.20
C ARG A 150 18.68 -8.61 14.87
N ARG A 151 18.56 -7.36 14.39
CA ARG A 151 17.82 -7.01 13.16
C ARG A 151 16.37 -7.53 13.16
N ARG A 152 15.73 -7.47 14.34
CA ARG A 152 14.35 -7.91 14.52
C ARG A 152 13.35 -6.77 14.46
N PHE A 153 13.78 -5.54 14.71
CA PHE A 153 12.86 -4.43 14.76
C PHE A 153 12.66 -3.90 13.35
N LEU A 154 11.42 -3.94 12.87
CA LEU A 154 11.04 -3.44 11.56
C LEU A 154 10.61 -1.99 11.68
N VAL A 155 11.19 -1.14 10.83
CA VAL A 155 10.65 0.18 10.49
C VAL A 155 10.47 0.16 8.99
N GLY A 156 9.30 0.49 8.49
CA GLY A 156 9.01 0.47 7.07
C GLY A 156 8.17 1.65 6.65
N THR A 157 8.32 2.05 5.41
CA THR A 157 7.45 3.04 4.77
C THR A 157 7.07 2.55 3.38
N GLY A 158 5.89 2.95 2.92
CA GLY A 158 5.39 2.56 1.61
C GLY A 158 4.49 3.62 1.01
N ILE A 159 4.44 3.66 -0.31
CA ILE A 159 3.52 4.47 -1.08
C ILE A 159 2.94 3.64 -2.22
N GLY A 160 1.69 3.91 -2.58
CA GLY A 160 1.00 3.16 -3.60
C GLY A 160 -0.29 3.83 -4.04
N ALA A 161 -1.04 3.09 -4.84
CA ALA A 161 -2.39 3.46 -5.21
C ALA A 161 -3.22 2.21 -5.43
N ARG A 162 -4.52 2.32 -5.13
CA ARG A 162 -5.50 1.24 -5.30
C ARG A 162 -6.64 1.74 -6.16
N ARG A 163 -7.21 0.86 -6.96
CA ARG A 163 -8.40 1.11 -7.77
C ARG A 163 -9.53 0.20 -7.31
N VAL A 164 -10.71 0.78 -7.12
CA VAL A 164 -11.96 0.06 -6.89
C VAL A 164 -12.42 -0.62 -8.19
N LEU A 165 -12.73 -1.92 -8.12
CA LEU A 165 -13.19 -2.73 -9.25
C LEU A 165 -14.73 -2.76 -9.34
N LYS A 166 -15.33 -1.57 -9.27
CA LYS A 166 -16.76 -1.29 -9.42
C LYS A 166 -16.87 0.09 -10.07
N ASP A 167 -17.91 0.31 -10.86
CA ASP A 167 -18.28 1.67 -11.29
C ASP A 167 -18.78 2.46 -10.08
N VAL A 168 -18.15 3.59 -9.84
CA VAL A 168 -18.41 4.46 -8.69
C VAL A 168 -19.28 5.63 -9.16
N ASP A 169 -20.52 5.68 -8.68
CA ASP A 169 -21.46 6.75 -8.98
C ASP A 169 -21.16 8.02 -8.16
N ALA A 170 -21.63 9.18 -8.62
CA ALA A 170 -21.38 10.48 -8.00
C ALA A 170 -21.92 10.64 -6.55
N GLY A 171 -22.68 9.67 -6.04
CA GLY A 171 -23.18 9.64 -4.66
C GLY A 171 -22.73 8.42 -3.86
N SER A 172 -21.76 7.65 -4.37
CA SER A 172 -21.14 6.53 -3.66
C SER A 172 -20.21 7.08 -2.57
N PRO A 173 -20.11 6.43 -1.40
CA PRO A 173 -19.07 6.73 -0.41
C PRO A 173 -17.68 6.22 -0.84
N LEU A 174 -17.58 5.55 -1.99
CA LEU A 174 -16.33 5.08 -2.57
C LEU A 174 -15.79 6.12 -3.57
N ASP A 175 -14.48 6.12 -3.75
CA ASP A 175 -13.77 6.80 -4.83
C ASP A 175 -13.23 5.75 -5.81
N GLN A 176 -13.01 6.16 -7.06
CA GLN A 176 -12.49 5.26 -8.08
C GLN A 176 -11.04 4.83 -7.79
N VAL A 177 -10.23 5.74 -7.24
CA VAL A 177 -8.80 5.55 -6.98
C VAL A 177 -8.42 6.17 -5.64
N TYR A 178 -7.72 5.40 -4.82
CA TYR A 178 -7.22 5.83 -3.51
C TYR A 178 -5.69 5.86 -3.49
N PRO A 179 -5.06 6.94 -3.00
CA PRO A 179 -3.64 6.89 -2.65
C PRO A 179 -3.45 5.97 -1.44
N ASP A 180 -2.32 5.27 -1.40
CA ASP A 180 -1.94 4.39 -0.29
C ASP A 180 -0.63 4.89 0.29
N GLY A 181 -0.60 5.14 1.59
CA GLY A 181 0.56 5.61 2.33
C GLY A 181 0.73 4.79 3.59
N ARG A 182 1.94 4.26 3.80
CA ARG A 182 2.23 3.34 4.90
C ARG A 182 3.42 3.83 5.70
N LEU A 183 3.25 3.77 7.01
CA LEU A 183 4.34 3.75 7.96
C LEU A 183 4.09 2.60 8.91
N GLN A 184 5.09 1.72 9.04
CA GLN A 184 4.94 0.50 9.81
C GLN A 184 6.10 0.33 10.78
N ILE A 185 5.75 -0.08 12.01
CA ILE A 185 6.69 -0.46 13.05
C ILE A 185 6.31 -1.86 13.51
N GLY A 186 7.29 -2.75 13.61
CA GLY A 186 7.01 -4.17 13.82
C GLY A 186 8.18 -5.02 14.27
N LEU A 187 7.97 -6.32 14.23
CA LEU A 187 8.95 -7.33 14.60
C LEU A 187 9.08 -8.41 13.53
N ALA A 188 10.31 -8.80 13.24
CA ALA A 188 10.67 -9.92 12.40
C ALA A 188 11.03 -11.16 13.25
N PHE A 189 10.56 -12.34 12.83
CA PHE A 189 10.77 -13.60 13.55
C PHE A 189 10.95 -14.81 12.64
#